data_AF-A0A7W6MKA8-F1
#
_entry.id   AF-A0A7W6MKA8-F1
#
_cell.length_a   1.000
_cell.length_b   1.000
_cell.length_c   1.000
_cell.angle_alpha   90.00
_cell.angle_beta   90.00
_cell.angle_gamma   90.00
#
_symmetry.space_group_name_H-M   'P 1'
#
loop_
_entity.id
_entity.type
_entity.pdbx_description
1 polymer ?
#
loop_
_entity_poly.entity_id
_entity_poly.type
_entity_poly.pdbx_seq_one_letter_code
_entity_poly.pdbx_strand_id
1 'polypeptide(L)'
;MRKPSSFAVVTCPNLQSIAQLLAEGKLEEAAYTAPAGPITPLDILYGYRPSIARGNHFMAHRTGYTNRTLGEKLAAAGFAKVTVSKGECFDLWARADKAP
;
A
#
# COMPACT_ATOMS: atom_id res chain seq x y z
N MET A 1 -0.49 21.39 -11.72
CA MET A 1 -1.11 22.45 -10.88
C MET A 1 -2.44 21.91 -10.33
N ARG A 2 -2.66 21.86 -9.01
CA ARG A 2 -3.88 21.27 -8.38
C ARG A 2 -4.93 22.36 -8.05
N LYS A 3 -6.21 22.11 -8.38
CA LYS A 3 -7.35 23.03 -8.20
C LYS A 3 -7.65 23.33 -6.70
N PRO A 4 -8.26 24.49 -6.37
CA PRO A 4 -8.85 24.73 -5.05
C PRO A 4 -9.86 23.62 -4.70
N SER A 5 -9.93 23.19 -3.44
CA SER A 5 -10.78 22.08 -2.96
C SER A 5 -10.51 20.69 -3.55
N SER A 6 -9.28 20.42 -4.02
CA SER A 6 -8.88 19.08 -4.48
C SER A 6 -8.45 18.17 -3.32
N PHE A 7 -8.74 16.88 -3.45
CA PHE A 7 -8.22 15.83 -2.57
C PHE A 7 -7.53 14.72 -3.37
N ALA A 8 -6.72 13.90 -2.69
CA ALA A 8 -6.15 12.67 -3.22
C ALA A 8 -6.55 11.49 -2.32
N VAL A 9 -6.83 10.35 -2.95
CA VAL A 9 -6.97 9.06 -2.27
C VAL A 9 -5.84 8.17 -2.73
N VAL A 10 -5.14 7.55 -1.79
CA VAL A 10 -4.02 6.64 -2.05
C VAL A 10 -4.28 5.32 -1.34
N THR A 11 -4.09 4.22 -2.03
CA THR A 11 -4.03 2.88 -1.43
C THR A 11 -2.72 2.19 -1.80
N CYS A 12 -2.15 1.47 -0.84
CA CYS A 12 -0.91 0.71 -1.03
C CYS A 12 -0.74 -0.35 0.08
N PRO A 13 0.17 -1.32 -0.10
CA PRO A 13 0.51 -2.26 0.96
C PRO A 13 0.92 -1.61 2.29
N ASN A 14 0.39 -2.15 3.39
CA ASN A 14 0.77 -1.82 4.75
C ASN A 14 1.95 -2.69 5.20
N LEU A 15 3.17 -2.14 5.09
CA LEU A 15 4.39 -2.88 5.44
C LEU A 15 4.42 -3.33 6.90
N GLN A 16 3.76 -2.62 7.82
CA GLN A 16 3.75 -3.02 9.23
C GLN A 16 2.93 -4.30 9.44
N SER A 17 1.77 -4.42 8.80
CA SER A 17 0.95 -5.63 8.92
C SER A 17 1.57 -6.82 8.17
N ILE A 18 2.24 -6.57 7.05
CA ILE A 18 3.00 -7.60 6.32
C ILE A 18 4.19 -8.09 7.17
N ALA A 19 4.91 -7.18 7.83
CA ALA A 19 6.04 -7.52 8.67
C ALA A 19 5.67 -8.46 9.83
N GLN A 20 4.43 -8.40 10.33
CA GLN A 20 3.93 -9.34 11.35
C GLN A 20 3.88 -10.77 10.80
N LEU A 21 3.34 -10.97 9.59
CA LEU A 21 3.32 -12.28 8.93
C LEU A 21 4.73 -12.80 8.66
N LEU A 22 5.65 -11.92 8.26
CA LEU A 22 7.05 -12.28 8.06
C LEU A 22 7.71 -12.73 9.37
N ALA A 23 7.45 -12.02 10.47
CA ALA A 23 7.96 -12.39 11.80
C ALA A 23 7.42 -13.74 12.28
N GLU A 24 6.23 -14.13 11.82
CA GLU A 24 5.61 -15.43 12.08
C GLU A 24 6.11 -16.54 11.13
N GLY A 25 7.02 -16.24 10.19
CA GLY A 25 7.55 -17.21 9.23
C GLY A 25 6.65 -17.48 8.02
N LYS A 26 5.54 -16.73 7.86
CA LYS A 26 4.48 -16.98 6.87
C LYS A 26 4.73 -16.36 5.51
N LEU A 27 5.99 -16.19 5.10
CA LEU A 27 6.37 -15.41 3.91
C LEU A 27 5.71 -15.92 2.60
N GLU A 28 5.59 -17.23 2.46
CA GLU A 28 5.03 -17.90 1.27
C GLU A 28 3.63 -18.50 1.52
N GLU A 29 3.10 -18.36 2.73
CA GLU A 29 1.73 -18.77 3.05
C GLU A 29 0.74 -17.71 2.54
N ALA A 30 -0.47 -18.14 2.17
CA ALA A 30 -1.49 -17.22 1.69
C ALA A 30 -1.95 -16.29 2.83
N ALA A 31 -1.76 -14.99 2.66
CA ALA A 31 -2.28 -13.97 3.57
C ALA A 31 -3.78 -13.76 3.39
N TYR A 32 -4.26 -13.86 2.14
CA TYR A 32 -5.68 -13.84 1.78
C TYR A 32 -5.88 -14.43 0.37
N THR A 33 -7.14 -14.67 -0.01
CA THR A 33 -7.51 -15.11 -1.36
C THR A 33 -8.24 -14.00 -2.09
N ALA A 34 -7.76 -13.65 -3.28
CA ALA A 34 -8.37 -12.69 -4.20
C ALA A 34 -8.98 -13.42 -5.41
N PRO A 35 -9.74 -12.74 -6.29
CA PRO A 35 -10.17 -13.33 -7.56
C PRO A 35 -9.02 -13.84 -8.45
N ALA A 36 -7.82 -13.26 -8.28
CA ALA A 36 -6.59 -13.70 -8.95
C ALA A 36 -5.91 -14.92 -8.28
N GLY A 37 -6.50 -15.48 -7.23
CA GLY A 37 -5.95 -16.59 -6.44
C GLY A 37 -5.37 -16.16 -5.08
N PRO A 38 -4.68 -17.09 -4.39
CA PRO A 38 -4.04 -16.80 -3.10
C PRO A 38 -2.92 -15.78 -3.27
N ILE A 39 -2.87 -14.80 -2.37
CA ILE A 39 -1.86 -13.75 -2.32
C ILE A 39 -0.97 -13.97 -1.10
N THR A 40 0.33 -14.16 -1.32
CA THR A 40 1.31 -14.34 -0.25
C THR A 40 1.91 -13.01 0.19
N PRO A 41 2.50 -12.90 1.40
CA PRO A 41 3.28 -11.73 1.79
C PRO A 41 4.37 -11.34 0.79
N LEU A 42 4.99 -12.32 0.12
CA LEU A 42 5.98 -12.09 -0.93
C LEU A 42 5.38 -11.34 -2.14
N ASP A 43 4.16 -11.72 -2.55
CA ASP A 43 3.41 -11.07 -3.63
C ASP A 43 2.97 -9.65 -3.26
N ILE A 44 2.80 -9.36 -1.98
CA ILE A 44 2.45 -8.02 -1.51
C ILE A 44 3.70 -7.15 -1.36
N LEU A 45 4.81 -7.71 -0.88
CA LEU A 45 6.04 -6.95 -0.59
C LEU A 45 6.79 -6.55 -1.86
N TYR A 46 6.95 -7.49 -2.80
CA TYR A 46 7.73 -7.28 -4.02
C TYR A 46 6.88 -7.10 -5.27
N GLY A 47 5.55 -7.23 -5.14
CA GLY A 47 4.61 -7.20 -6.23
C GLY A 47 4.20 -8.60 -6.68
N TYR A 48 3.03 -8.68 -7.31
CA TYR A 48 2.36 -9.95 -7.61
C TYR A 48 3.19 -10.78 -8.62
N ARG A 49 3.84 -11.85 -8.12
CA ARG A 49 4.83 -12.63 -8.87
C ARG A 49 4.29 -13.18 -10.19
N PRO A 50 3.04 -13.71 -10.28
CA PRO A 50 2.50 -14.20 -11.55
C PRO A 50 2.42 -13.11 -12.63
N SER A 51 2.09 -11.86 -12.27
CA SER A 51 2.08 -10.76 -13.24
C SER A 51 3.49 -10.39 -13.68
N ILE A 52 4.44 -10.32 -12.74
CA ILE A 52 5.84 -10.01 -13.01
C ILE A 52 6.47 -11.08 -13.92
N ALA A 53 6.19 -12.36 -13.66
CA ALA A 53 6.68 -13.48 -14.47
C ALA A 53 6.16 -13.45 -15.92
N ARG A 54 4.99 -12.83 -16.15
CA ARG A 54 4.43 -12.59 -17.50
C ARG A 54 4.96 -11.31 -18.17
N GLY A 55 6.00 -10.67 -17.61
CA GLY A 55 6.62 -9.47 -18.17
C GLY A 55 6.04 -8.15 -17.68
N ASN A 56 5.04 -8.16 -16.78
CA ASN A 56 4.48 -6.93 -16.21
C ASN A 56 5.36 -6.37 -15.09
N HIS A 57 6.62 -6.04 -15.40
CA HIS A 57 7.60 -5.60 -14.39
C HIS A 57 7.22 -4.29 -13.69
N PHE A 58 6.32 -3.48 -14.27
CA PHE A 58 5.77 -2.28 -13.61
C PHE A 58 4.94 -2.61 -12.35
N MET A 59 4.49 -3.86 -12.19
CA MET A 59 3.81 -4.35 -10.98
C MET A 59 4.78 -4.61 -9.82
N ALA A 60 6.10 -4.58 -10.06
CA ALA A 60 7.09 -4.76 -9.01
C ALA A 60 7.07 -3.57 -8.05
N HIS A 61 6.88 -3.84 -6.77
CA HIS A 61 6.91 -2.82 -5.74
C HIS A 61 8.36 -2.42 -5.44
N ARG A 62 8.63 -1.11 -5.47
CA ARG A 62 9.97 -0.54 -5.26
C ARG A 62 10.11 0.22 -3.94
N THR A 63 9.00 0.36 -3.23
CA THR A 63 8.89 1.05 -1.95
C THR A 63 7.62 0.56 -1.26
N GLY A 64 7.49 0.86 0.02
CA GLY A 64 6.24 0.69 0.75
C GLY A 64 6.18 1.62 1.96
N TYR A 65 5.06 1.58 2.65
CA TYR A 65 4.79 2.50 3.75
C TYR A 65 4.19 1.77 4.95
N THR A 66 4.47 2.32 6.13
CA THR A 66 3.61 2.20 7.31
C THR A 66 2.60 3.35 7.31
N ASN A 67 1.54 3.22 8.13
CA ASN A 67 0.55 4.27 8.35
C ASN A 67 1.21 5.66 8.57
N ARG A 68 2.13 5.73 9.54
CA ARG A 68 2.86 6.94 9.89
C ARG A 68 3.64 7.53 8.71
N THR A 69 4.46 6.71 8.05
CA THR A 69 5.32 7.19 6.96
C THR A 69 4.52 7.63 5.74
N LEU A 70 3.37 7.01 5.43
CA LEU A 70 2.50 7.47 4.35
C LEU A 70 1.92 8.84 4.66
N GLY A 71 1.43 9.02 5.89
CA GLY A 71 0.91 10.30 6.38
C GLY A 71 1.96 11.41 6.32
N GLU A 72 3.17 11.15 6.80
CA GLU A 72 4.31 12.08 6.77
C GLU A 72 4.66 12.49 5.33
N LYS A 73 4.68 11.55 4.37
CA LYS A 73 4.98 11.88 2.96
C LYS A 73 3.88 12.71 2.30
N LEU A 74 2.62 12.45 2.61
CA LEU A 74 1.50 13.26 2.10
C LEU A 74 1.53 14.67 2.70
N ALA A 75 1.78 14.81 4.00
CA ALA A 75 1.95 16.10 4.64
C ALA A 75 3.13 16.89 4.02
N ALA A 76 4.29 16.24 3.84
CA ALA A 76 5.46 16.83 3.18
C ALA A 76 5.20 17.21 1.71
N ALA A 77 4.25 16.56 1.05
CA ALA A 77 3.80 16.90 -0.31
C ALA A 77 2.84 18.11 -0.36
N GLY A 78 2.55 18.75 0.78
CA GLY A 78 1.77 19.99 0.86
C GLY A 78 0.25 19.80 1.02
N PHE A 79 -0.20 18.61 1.43
CA PHE A 79 -1.60 18.42 1.83
C PHE A 79 -1.83 18.94 3.25
N ALA A 80 -2.93 19.65 3.47
CA ALA A 80 -3.21 20.33 4.74
C ALA A 80 -3.84 19.38 5.77
N LYS A 81 -4.67 18.44 5.31
CA LYS A 81 -5.30 17.44 6.17
C LYS A 81 -5.05 16.06 5.57
N VAL A 82 -4.47 15.17 6.36
CA VAL A 82 -4.18 13.79 5.95
C VAL A 82 -4.75 12.84 6.99
N THR A 83 -5.54 11.89 6.52
CA THR A 83 -6.05 10.78 7.34
C THR A 83 -5.60 9.49 6.69
N VAL A 84 -5.07 8.56 7.49
CA VAL A 84 -4.63 7.25 7.02
C VAL A 84 -5.20 6.17 7.91
N SER A 85 -5.80 5.15 7.30
CA SER A 85 -6.40 4.00 7.96
C SER A 85 -5.85 2.70 7.37
N LYS A 86 -6.05 1.60 8.10
CA LYS A 86 -5.75 0.25 7.63
C LYS A 86 -7.00 -0.31 6.94
N GLY A 87 -6.82 -0.97 5.80
CA GLY A 87 -7.83 -1.78 5.14
C GLY A 87 -7.84 -3.21 5.68
N GLU A 88 -8.63 -4.06 5.02
CA GLU A 88 -8.84 -5.46 5.41
C GLU A 88 -7.82 -6.42 4.78
N CYS A 89 -7.22 -6.04 3.66
CA CYS A 89 -6.35 -6.90 2.86
C CYS A 89 -4.88 -6.45 2.94
N PHE A 90 -4.42 -6.18 4.16
CA PHE A 90 -3.05 -5.72 4.43
C PHE A 90 -2.66 -4.43 3.70
N ASP A 91 -3.64 -3.57 3.46
CA ASP A 91 -3.51 -2.32 2.73
C ASP A 91 -3.69 -1.10 3.66
N LEU A 92 -3.15 0.04 3.23
CA LEU A 92 -3.41 1.35 3.79
C LEU A 92 -4.35 2.10 2.86
N TRP A 93 -5.25 2.89 3.44
CA TRP A 93 -6.02 3.90 2.73
C TRP A 93 -5.69 5.26 3.30
N ALA A 94 -5.33 6.19 2.43
CA ALA A 94 -5.07 7.57 2.80
C ALA A 94 -6.00 8.50 2.03
N ARG A 95 -6.58 9.46 2.74
CA ARG A 95 -7.23 10.63 2.16
C ARG A 95 -6.43 11.88 2.53
N ALA A 96 -6.07 12.67 1.53
CA ALA A 96 -5.31 13.90 1.71
C ALA A 96 -6.04 15.06 1.03
N ASP A 97 -6.49 16.03 1.83
CA ASP A 97 -7.25 17.20 1.39
C ASP A 97 -6.33 18.45 1.37
N LYS A 98 -6.48 19.30 0.35
CA LYS A 98 -5.81 20.60 0.31
C LYS A 98 -6.50 21.57 1.28
N ALA A 99 -5.76 22.55 1.79
CA ALA A 99 -6.38 23.71 2.41
C ALA A 99 -7.34 24.38 1.41
N PRO A 100 -8.46 24.96 1.89
CA PRO A 100 -9.35 25.77 1.07
C PRO A 100 -8.60 26.81 0.22
#